data_AF-X0SYG8-F1
#
_entry.id   AF-X0SYG8-F1
#
_cell.length_a   1.000
_cell.length_b   1.000
_cell.length_c   1.000
_cell.angle_alpha   90.00
_cell.angle_beta   90.00
_cell.angle_gamma   90.00
#
_symmetry.space_group_name_H-M   'P 1'
#
loop_
_entity.id
_entity.type
_entity.pdbx_description
1 polymer ?
#
loop_
_entity_poly.entity_id
_entity_poly.type
_entity_poly.pdbx_seq_one_letter_code
_entity_poly.pdbx_strand_id
1 'polypeptide(L)'
;FFVKVISSRTYPTEKCNSENLKGDLLHSGDHYVIRDGQEYYNMMPVWDWDLLPGVTWSPQAGKRVARSPFVGGVSDGRGGLTAMDYRFGGGKDKPRPELRARKAWLCHGDLVVCLIGDLTTSGISAPVRTALDQCRLRGAVTVGDGRGRRTISGGGPAAAAAGRKVGRLVARGPHELTDVRWLHHHDVAYLMLDPSQLTLKTGPVTGSWRSINRGLPDGRASDRVFMPVLEHGTGAKDRSTGYVIAPGIAAEQAARLASRLPFDLLSNDARCQAV
;
A
#
# COMPACT_ATOMS: atom_id res chain seq x y z
N PHE A 1 -5.47 -7.71 9.77
CA PHE A 1 -5.60 -6.75 8.66
C PHE A 1 -6.90 -6.00 8.84
N PHE A 2 -6.92 -4.69 8.56
CA PHE A 2 -8.16 -3.95 8.41
C PHE A 2 -8.01 -2.93 7.29
N VAL A 3 -9.14 -2.55 6.68
CA VAL A 3 -9.21 -1.55 5.62
C VAL A 3 -10.25 -0.49 5.97
N LYS A 4 -9.93 0.77 5.70
CA LYS A 4 -10.84 1.91 5.86
C LYS A 4 -11.32 2.36 4.50
N VAL A 5 -12.63 2.30 4.29
CA VAL A 5 -13.30 2.72 3.05
C VAL A 5 -14.25 3.88 3.31
N ILE A 6 -14.61 4.63 2.28
CA ILE A 6 -15.59 5.71 2.34
C ILE A 6 -16.67 5.53 1.30
N SER A 7 -17.93 5.84 1.66
CA SER A 7 -19.10 5.73 0.80
C SER A 7 -19.93 7.02 0.84
N SER A 8 -21.00 7.10 0.04
CA SER A 8 -21.99 8.18 0.15
C SER A 8 -22.71 8.24 1.50
N ARG A 9 -22.60 7.18 2.32
CA ARG A 9 -23.25 7.05 3.63
C ARG A 9 -22.34 7.41 4.80
N THR A 10 -21.03 7.60 4.56
CA THR A 10 -20.05 7.88 5.61
C THR A 10 -19.31 9.19 5.34
N TYR A 11 -18.78 9.79 6.40
CA TYR A 11 -18.02 11.04 6.32
C TYR A 11 -16.53 10.79 6.14
N PRO A 12 -15.81 11.70 5.45
CA PRO A 12 -14.36 11.76 5.48
C PRO A 12 -13.81 11.82 6.90
N THR A 13 -12.57 11.39 7.06
CA THR A 13 -11.84 11.57 8.32
C THR A 13 -11.78 13.05 8.65
N GLU A 14 -12.17 13.39 9.87
CA GLU A 14 -12.27 14.77 10.30
C GLU A 14 -10.90 15.46 10.37
N LYS A 15 -10.90 16.74 10.02
CA LYS A 15 -9.79 17.68 10.20
C LYS A 15 -10.40 18.96 10.76
N CYS A 16 -10.29 19.15 12.07
CA CYS A 16 -10.83 20.28 12.81
C CYS A 16 -9.85 20.68 13.91
N ASN A 17 -10.07 21.82 14.57
CA ASN A 17 -9.29 22.27 15.73
C ASN A 17 -7.75 22.30 15.53
N SER A 18 -7.30 22.45 14.28
CA SER A 18 -5.88 22.33 13.90
C SER A 18 -5.25 20.96 14.13
N GLU A 19 -6.05 19.91 14.19
CA GLU A 19 -5.67 18.51 14.30
C GLU A 19 -5.85 17.79 12.95
N ASN A 20 -5.15 16.67 12.77
CA ASN A 20 -5.18 15.86 11.55
C ASN A 20 -4.92 16.65 10.25
N LEU A 21 -3.98 17.60 10.28
CA LEU A 21 -3.78 18.56 9.20
C LEU A 21 -3.43 17.96 7.84
N LYS A 22 -2.86 16.75 7.82
CA LYS A 22 -2.41 16.04 6.62
C LYS A 22 -3.25 14.81 6.27
N GLY A 23 -4.31 14.51 7.03
CA GLY A 23 -5.11 13.28 6.88
C GLY A 23 -6.12 13.26 5.74
N ASP A 24 -5.91 14.06 4.69
CA ASP A 24 -6.88 14.20 3.59
C ASP A 24 -7.07 12.88 2.83
N LEU A 25 -6.06 12.00 2.81
CA LEU A 25 -6.09 10.67 2.17
C LEU A 25 -6.38 9.50 3.10
N LEU A 26 -6.52 9.72 4.42
CA LEU A 26 -7.15 8.70 5.29
C LEU A 26 -8.54 8.37 4.68
N HIS A 27 -9.23 7.31 5.06
CA HIS A 27 -10.55 6.92 4.50
C HIS A 27 -10.61 6.54 3.01
N SER A 28 -9.48 6.54 2.31
CA SER A 28 -9.42 6.33 0.85
C SER A 28 -8.93 4.93 0.51
N GLY A 29 -9.55 3.90 1.09
CA GLY A 29 -9.11 2.51 0.90
C GLY A 29 -7.73 2.26 1.52
N ASP A 30 -7.39 2.96 2.59
CA ASP A 30 -6.17 2.73 3.35
C ASP A 30 -6.29 1.46 4.19
N HIS A 31 -5.25 0.62 4.22
CA HIS A 31 -5.26 -0.66 4.95
C HIS A 31 -4.05 -0.79 5.87
N TYR A 32 -4.16 -1.61 6.92
CA TYR A 32 -3.06 -1.78 7.86
C TYR A 32 -2.93 -3.25 8.29
N VAL A 33 -1.68 -3.71 8.42
CA VAL A 33 -1.32 -5.06 8.83
C VAL A 33 -0.72 -5.00 10.22
N ILE A 34 -1.48 -5.42 11.23
CA ILE A 34 -1.02 -5.46 12.63
C ILE A 34 -0.63 -6.89 12.97
N ARG A 35 0.59 -7.09 13.50
CA ARG A 35 1.08 -8.35 14.08
C ARG A 35 1.32 -8.20 15.57
N ASP A 36 2.19 -7.27 15.96
CA ASP A 36 2.61 -7.04 17.35
C ASP A 36 2.27 -5.63 17.89
N GLY A 37 1.60 -4.81 17.07
CA GLY A 37 1.14 -3.48 17.45
C GLY A 37 2.20 -2.38 17.29
N GLN A 38 3.44 -2.73 16.97
CA GLN A 38 4.52 -1.78 16.77
C GLN A 38 4.69 -1.35 15.30
N GLU A 39 3.86 -1.82 14.39
CA GLU A 39 4.00 -1.53 12.96
C GLU A 39 3.76 -0.05 12.64
N TYR A 40 2.84 0.60 13.35
CA TYR A 40 2.43 1.98 13.08
C TYR A 40 2.38 2.88 14.33
N TYR A 41 2.62 2.30 15.52
CA TYR A 41 2.54 3.03 16.80
C TYR A 41 3.45 4.26 16.79
N ASN A 42 2.89 5.46 17.00
CA ASN A 42 3.60 6.75 16.99
C ASN A 42 4.34 7.11 15.68
N MET A 43 3.98 6.51 14.55
CA MET A 43 4.62 6.80 13.26
C MET A 43 4.01 7.97 12.47
N MET A 44 2.82 8.45 12.86
CA MET A 44 2.11 9.54 12.19
C MET A 44 2.95 10.81 11.92
N PRO A 45 3.86 11.29 12.82
CA PRO A 45 4.69 12.45 12.51
C PRO A 45 5.74 12.20 11.41
N VAL A 46 6.09 10.93 11.14
CA VAL A 46 7.07 10.53 10.12
C VAL A 46 6.42 9.89 8.89
N TRP A 47 5.09 9.88 8.80
CA TRP A 47 4.40 9.42 7.61
C TRP A 47 4.55 10.37 6.42
N ASP A 48 4.74 9.79 5.24
CA ASP A 48 4.43 10.37 3.95
C ASP A 48 2.91 10.24 3.72
N TRP A 49 2.19 11.32 3.99
CA TRP A 49 0.71 11.37 3.95
C TRP A 49 0.14 11.28 2.54
N ASP A 50 0.99 11.32 1.51
CA ASP A 50 0.61 11.11 0.10
C ASP A 50 0.75 9.63 -0.33
N LEU A 51 1.35 8.80 0.52
CA LEU A 51 1.63 7.39 0.30
C LEU A 51 1.15 6.53 1.48
N LEU A 52 -0.08 6.78 1.94
CA LEU A 52 -0.69 5.97 3.00
C LEU A 52 -0.87 4.51 2.54
N PRO A 53 -0.65 3.53 3.44
CA PRO A 53 -0.82 2.10 3.14
C PRO A 53 -2.14 1.80 2.40
N GLY A 54 -2.08 1.16 1.23
CA GLY A 54 -3.25 0.75 0.43
C GLY A 54 -3.79 1.79 -0.55
N VAL A 55 -3.48 3.07 -0.36
CA VAL A 55 -4.03 4.16 -1.15
C VAL A 55 -3.43 4.18 -2.56
N THR A 56 -4.30 4.22 -3.58
CA THR A 56 -3.90 4.40 -4.98
C THR A 56 -4.09 5.87 -5.37
N TRP A 57 -3.04 6.60 -5.72
CA TRP A 57 -3.17 8.06 -5.90
C TRP A 57 -2.13 8.66 -6.84
N SER A 58 -2.43 9.87 -7.34
CA SER A 58 -1.50 10.74 -8.07
C SER A 58 -1.71 12.19 -7.62
N PRO A 59 -0.63 12.99 -7.46
CA PRO A 59 -0.72 14.39 -7.02
C PRO A 59 -1.72 15.26 -7.77
N GLN A 60 -1.86 15.05 -9.08
CA GLN A 60 -2.75 15.85 -9.92
C GLN A 60 -4.22 15.47 -9.77
N ALA A 61 -4.55 14.31 -9.20
CA ALA A 61 -5.94 13.91 -8.95
C ALA A 61 -6.60 14.74 -7.84
N GLY A 62 -5.81 15.46 -7.04
CA GLY A 62 -6.25 16.09 -5.80
C GLY A 62 -6.54 15.06 -4.71
N LYS A 63 -6.73 15.51 -3.46
CA LYS A 63 -6.87 14.61 -2.29
C LYS A 63 -8.32 14.33 -1.87
N ARG A 64 -9.29 14.93 -2.56
CA ARG A 64 -10.71 14.71 -2.27
C ARG A 64 -11.21 13.49 -3.02
N VAL A 65 -11.41 12.39 -2.31
CA VAL A 65 -12.09 11.20 -2.84
C VAL A 65 -13.56 11.50 -3.11
N ALA A 66 -14.06 11.09 -4.27
CA ALA A 66 -15.47 11.15 -4.60
C ALA A 66 -16.19 9.96 -3.96
N ARG A 67 -17.23 10.24 -3.17
CA ARG A 67 -18.00 9.22 -2.47
C ARG A 67 -19.00 8.55 -3.40
N SER A 68 -19.00 7.20 -3.42
CA SER A 68 -19.91 6.37 -4.22
C SER A 68 -20.83 5.53 -3.32
N PRO A 69 -22.05 5.16 -3.76
CA PRO A 69 -22.86 4.17 -3.06
C PRO A 69 -22.27 2.75 -3.14
N PHE A 70 -21.48 2.42 -4.18
CA PHE A 70 -20.91 1.10 -4.40
C PHE A 70 -19.65 0.89 -3.56
N VAL A 71 -19.87 0.72 -2.27
CA VAL A 71 -18.83 0.50 -1.26
C VAL A 71 -19.44 -0.37 -0.18
N GLY A 72 -18.79 -1.44 0.22
CA GLY A 72 -19.33 -2.37 1.20
C GLY A 72 -18.60 -3.70 1.15
N GLY A 73 -19.20 -4.73 1.75
CA GLY A 73 -18.60 -6.06 1.74
C GLY A 73 -19.57 -7.15 2.11
N VAL A 74 -19.10 -8.38 1.97
CA VAL A 74 -19.76 -9.62 2.38
C VAL A 74 -18.80 -10.38 3.31
N SER A 75 -19.34 -11.08 4.30
CA SER A 75 -18.55 -11.93 5.19
C SER A 75 -19.39 -13.09 5.71
N ASP A 76 -18.74 -14.23 5.91
CA ASP A 76 -19.27 -15.40 6.61
C ASP A 76 -18.67 -15.56 8.03
N GLY A 77 -17.93 -14.56 8.50
CA GLY A 77 -17.20 -14.57 9.78
C GLY A 77 -15.84 -15.26 9.75
N ARG A 78 -15.46 -15.94 8.65
CA ARG A 78 -14.14 -16.60 8.48
C ARG A 78 -13.34 -16.00 7.34
N GLY A 79 -14.02 -15.61 6.27
CA GLY A 79 -13.51 -14.82 5.18
C GLY A 79 -14.46 -13.68 4.85
N GLY A 80 -14.09 -12.92 3.84
CA GLY A 80 -14.93 -11.84 3.35
C GLY A 80 -14.28 -11.07 2.22
N LEU A 81 -15.10 -10.23 1.59
CA LEU A 81 -14.69 -9.34 0.52
C LEU A 81 -15.21 -7.95 0.86
N THR A 82 -14.34 -6.95 0.75
CA THR A 82 -14.73 -5.53 0.75
C THR A 82 -14.42 -4.94 -0.62
N ALA A 83 -15.33 -4.14 -1.17
CA ALA A 83 -15.16 -3.45 -2.44
C ALA A 83 -15.41 -1.95 -2.28
N MET A 84 -14.73 -1.16 -3.11
CA MET A 84 -14.86 0.29 -3.15
C MET A 84 -14.72 0.82 -4.58
N ASP A 85 -15.77 1.50 -5.04
CA ASP A 85 -15.69 2.42 -6.17
C ASP A 85 -14.77 3.59 -5.83
N TYR A 86 -13.64 3.66 -6.53
CA TYR A 86 -12.52 4.49 -6.14
C TYR A 86 -12.33 5.62 -7.14
N ARG A 87 -12.44 6.88 -6.70
CA ARG A 87 -12.29 8.03 -7.60
C ARG A 87 -11.76 9.27 -6.89
N PHE A 88 -10.82 9.95 -7.54
CA PHE A 88 -10.27 11.24 -7.14
C PHE A 88 -10.43 12.25 -8.26
N GLY A 89 -10.67 13.50 -7.87
CA GLY A 89 -10.86 14.59 -8.83
C GLY A 89 -12.16 14.43 -9.61
N GLY A 90 -12.10 14.74 -10.90
CA GLY A 90 -13.29 14.84 -11.74
C GLY A 90 -14.18 16.02 -11.39
N GLY A 91 -15.21 16.25 -12.20
CA GLY A 91 -16.14 17.36 -12.03
C GLY A 91 -17.30 17.24 -13.00
N LYS A 92 -18.52 17.53 -12.52
CA LYS A 92 -19.73 17.50 -13.37
C LYS A 92 -19.75 18.67 -14.36
N ASP A 93 -19.34 19.86 -13.89
CA ASP A 93 -19.53 21.11 -14.65
C ASP A 93 -18.28 21.55 -15.41
N LYS A 94 -17.09 21.11 -14.98
CA LYS A 94 -15.82 21.37 -15.66
C LYS A 94 -14.95 20.11 -15.63
N PRO A 95 -14.40 19.67 -16.77
CA PRO A 95 -13.45 18.57 -16.78
C PRO A 95 -12.24 18.95 -15.94
N ARG A 96 -11.93 18.10 -14.97
CA ARG A 96 -10.77 18.21 -14.08
C ARG A 96 -9.97 16.93 -14.19
N PRO A 97 -8.67 16.96 -13.85
CA PRO A 97 -7.90 15.73 -13.69
C PRO A 97 -8.66 14.71 -12.83
N GLU A 98 -8.71 13.47 -13.28
CA GLU A 98 -9.47 12.39 -12.66
C GLU A 98 -8.65 11.11 -12.63
N LEU A 99 -8.70 10.42 -11.50
CA LEU A 99 -8.24 9.05 -11.35
C LEU A 99 -9.44 8.22 -10.90
N ARG A 100 -9.72 7.11 -11.57
CA ARG A 100 -10.74 6.12 -11.17
C ARG A 100 -10.16 4.71 -11.16
N ALA A 101 -10.72 3.85 -10.30
CA ALA A 101 -10.44 2.43 -10.22
C ALA A 101 -11.58 1.69 -9.51
N ARG A 102 -11.54 0.35 -9.55
CA ARG A 102 -12.27 -0.56 -8.66
C ARG A 102 -11.27 -1.19 -7.72
N LYS A 103 -11.48 -1.03 -6.40
CA LYS A 103 -10.61 -1.67 -5.41
C LYS A 103 -11.39 -2.72 -4.66
N ALA A 104 -10.80 -3.91 -4.52
CA ALA A 104 -11.35 -4.98 -3.69
C ALA A 104 -10.28 -5.57 -2.78
N TRP A 105 -10.70 -5.99 -1.60
CA TRP A 105 -9.87 -6.66 -0.60
C TRP A 105 -10.57 -7.95 -0.18
N LEU A 106 -10.00 -9.09 -0.54
CA LEU A 106 -10.54 -10.41 -0.26
C LEU A 106 -9.69 -11.05 0.84
N CYS A 107 -10.30 -11.33 1.98
CA CYS A 107 -9.66 -11.95 3.13
C CYS A 107 -10.11 -13.41 3.20
N HIS A 108 -9.17 -14.36 3.14
CA HIS A 108 -9.44 -15.77 3.31
C HIS A 108 -8.23 -16.48 3.93
N GLY A 109 -8.44 -17.20 5.03
CA GLY A 109 -7.36 -17.78 5.81
C GLY A 109 -6.34 -16.71 6.22
N ASP A 110 -5.06 -16.97 5.96
CA ASP A 110 -3.95 -16.05 6.28
C ASP A 110 -3.57 -15.13 5.10
N LEU A 111 -4.45 -14.98 4.10
CA LEU A 111 -4.18 -14.16 2.91
C LEU A 111 -5.18 -13.02 2.78
N VAL A 112 -4.66 -11.89 2.32
CA VAL A 112 -5.47 -10.77 1.82
C VAL A 112 -5.10 -10.50 0.38
N VAL A 113 -6.03 -10.69 -0.55
CA VAL A 113 -5.86 -10.36 -1.97
C VAL A 113 -6.41 -8.96 -2.21
N CYS A 114 -5.54 -8.04 -2.59
CA CYS A 114 -5.84 -6.65 -2.89
C CYS A 114 -5.86 -6.45 -4.41
N LEU A 115 -7.05 -6.24 -4.98
CA LEU A 115 -7.24 -6.03 -6.41
C LEU A 115 -7.46 -4.56 -6.73
N ILE A 116 -6.86 -4.11 -7.83
CA ILE A 116 -7.04 -2.79 -8.43
C ILE A 116 -7.42 -3.02 -9.89
N GLY A 117 -8.71 -2.91 -10.21
CA GLY A 117 -9.25 -3.08 -11.55
C GLY A 117 -9.61 -1.75 -12.19
N ASP A 118 -9.58 -1.68 -13.52
CA ASP A 118 -9.99 -0.49 -14.29
C ASP A 118 -9.34 0.82 -13.80
N LEU A 119 -8.05 0.77 -13.48
CA LEU A 119 -7.28 1.96 -13.16
C LEU A 119 -7.15 2.81 -14.41
N THR A 120 -7.88 3.93 -14.42
CA THR A 120 -7.90 4.89 -15.51
C THR A 120 -7.66 6.31 -15.01
N THR A 121 -6.89 7.05 -15.79
CA THR A 121 -6.61 8.47 -15.54
C THR A 121 -7.00 9.34 -16.73
N SER A 122 -7.46 10.56 -16.46
CA SER A 122 -7.74 11.59 -17.45
C SER A 122 -7.19 12.93 -16.95
N GLY A 123 -6.47 13.67 -17.80
CA GLY A 123 -5.86 14.94 -17.41
C GLY A 123 -4.77 14.85 -16.33
N ILE A 124 -4.23 13.65 -16.08
CA ILE A 124 -3.15 13.38 -15.12
C ILE A 124 -1.91 12.91 -15.91
N SER A 125 -0.84 13.70 -15.84
CA SER A 125 0.49 13.37 -16.37
C SER A 125 1.48 12.91 -15.29
N ALA A 126 1.17 13.12 -14.00
CA ALA A 126 1.98 12.66 -12.88
C ALA A 126 1.78 11.15 -12.61
N PRO A 127 2.82 10.44 -12.14
CA PRO A 127 2.72 9.00 -11.87
C PRO A 127 1.59 8.64 -10.91
N VAL A 128 0.89 7.55 -11.22
CA VAL A 128 -0.04 6.90 -10.30
C VAL A 128 0.69 5.83 -9.51
N ARG A 129 0.45 5.81 -8.20
CA ARG A 129 1.15 4.92 -7.27
C ARG A 129 0.18 4.23 -6.32
N THR A 130 0.58 3.10 -5.77
CA THR A 130 -0.07 2.50 -4.60
C THR A 130 0.97 2.13 -3.57
N ALA A 131 0.93 2.76 -2.39
CA ALA A 131 1.77 2.29 -1.29
C ALA A 131 1.22 0.96 -0.80
N LEU A 132 2.03 -0.10 -0.81
CA LEU A 132 1.59 -1.41 -0.32
C LEU A 132 1.57 -1.43 1.22
N ASP A 133 2.50 -0.70 1.82
CA ASP A 133 2.58 -0.45 3.26
C ASP A 133 3.46 0.78 3.54
N GLN A 134 3.42 1.28 4.77
CA GLN A 134 4.25 2.34 5.30
C GLN A 134 4.40 2.17 6.83
N CYS A 135 5.18 1.16 7.21
CA CYS A 135 5.32 0.72 8.59
C CYS A 135 6.76 0.86 9.10
N ARG A 136 6.96 0.53 10.38
CA ARG A 136 8.27 0.60 11.02
C ARG A 136 9.23 -0.42 10.42
N LEU A 137 10.36 0.04 9.89
CA LEU A 137 11.43 -0.82 9.39
C LEU A 137 12.08 -1.56 10.56
N ARG A 138 11.87 -2.89 10.56
CA ARG A 138 12.45 -3.84 11.51
C ARG A 138 13.07 -5.03 10.79
N GLY A 139 14.30 -5.37 11.14
CA GLY A 139 15.00 -6.51 10.55
C GLY A 139 15.35 -6.31 9.07
N ALA A 140 15.57 -7.42 8.37
CA ALA A 140 15.91 -7.39 6.96
C ALA A 140 14.67 -7.23 6.07
N VAL A 141 14.88 -6.67 4.88
CA VAL A 141 13.90 -6.69 3.79
C VAL A 141 14.42 -7.62 2.72
N THR A 142 13.64 -8.62 2.32
CA THR A 142 14.01 -9.54 1.24
C THR A 142 13.11 -9.30 0.03
N VAL A 143 13.71 -9.28 -1.15
CA VAL A 143 13.02 -9.08 -2.44
C VAL A 143 13.26 -10.31 -3.30
N GLY A 144 12.21 -10.80 -3.94
CA GLY A 144 12.32 -11.72 -5.06
C GLY A 144 11.87 -11.05 -6.35
N ASP A 145 12.78 -10.97 -7.31
CA ASP A 145 12.55 -10.37 -8.62
C ASP A 145 13.23 -11.20 -9.74
N GLY A 146 13.19 -10.71 -10.98
CA GLY A 146 13.81 -11.37 -12.14
C GLY A 146 15.30 -11.64 -12.02
N ARG A 147 16.01 -11.01 -11.08
CA ARG A 147 17.43 -11.24 -10.78
C ARG A 147 17.63 -12.25 -9.65
N GLY A 148 16.56 -12.83 -9.14
CA GLY A 148 16.55 -13.76 -8.03
C GLY A 148 16.30 -13.09 -6.68
N ARG A 149 16.74 -13.74 -5.61
CA ARG A 149 16.53 -13.27 -4.23
C ARG A 149 17.62 -12.29 -3.82
N ARG A 150 17.22 -11.11 -3.35
CA ARG A 150 18.10 -10.05 -2.84
C ARG A 150 17.66 -9.63 -1.44
N THR A 151 18.59 -9.19 -0.61
CA THR A 151 18.27 -8.76 0.77
C THR A 151 18.90 -7.41 1.07
N ILE A 152 18.12 -6.55 1.72
CA ILE A 152 18.53 -5.27 2.28
C ILE A 152 18.64 -5.47 3.79
N SER A 153 19.84 -5.30 4.34
CA SER A 153 20.03 -5.31 5.78
C SER A 153 19.41 -4.03 6.35
N GLY A 154 18.19 -4.13 6.90
CA GLY A 154 17.49 -3.02 7.54
C GLY A 154 18.08 -2.66 8.91
N GLY A 155 19.41 -2.53 9.00
CA GLY A 155 20.16 -1.97 10.14
C GLY A 155 19.73 -2.37 11.56
N GLY A 156 19.18 -3.56 11.77
CA GLY A 156 19.08 -4.23 13.07
C GLY A 156 20.11 -5.35 13.17
N PRO A 157 20.25 -6.04 14.33
CA PRO A 157 21.15 -7.19 14.44
C PRO A 157 20.79 -8.20 13.36
N ALA A 158 21.77 -8.53 12.52
CA ALA A 158 21.58 -9.42 11.40
C ALA A 158 21.18 -10.81 11.92
N ALA A 159 19.96 -11.26 11.63
CA ALA A 159 19.71 -12.68 11.56
C ALA A 159 20.55 -13.19 10.39
N ALA A 160 21.62 -13.90 10.70
CA ALA A 160 22.51 -14.51 9.72
C ALA A 160 21.71 -15.51 8.88
N ALA A 161 21.39 -15.14 7.64
CA ALA A 161 20.89 -16.07 6.66
C ALA A 161 22.04 -17.01 6.27
N ALA A 162 22.00 -18.25 6.73
CA ALA A 162 22.94 -19.29 6.36
C ALA A 162 22.79 -19.63 4.86
N GLY A 163 23.90 -19.62 4.13
CA GLY A 163 24.11 -20.45 2.95
C GLY A 163 23.33 -20.12 1.66
N ARG A 164 23.45 -18.90 1.11
CA ARG A 164 23.31 -18.68 -0.35
C ARG A 164 23.92 -17.34 -0.76
N LYS A 165 24.48 -17.24 -1.97
CA LYS A 165 24.87 -15.94 -2.58
C LYS A 165 23.60 -15.10 -2.75
N VAL A 166 23.29 -14.26 -1.77
CA VAL A 166 22.18 -13.29 -1.85
C VAL A 166 22.76 -11.96 -2.32
N GLY A 167 22.20 -11.41 -3.41
CA GLY A 167 22.57 -10.08 -3.87
C GLY A 167 22.23 -9.03 -2.81
N ARG A 168 23.17 -8.13 -2.49
CA ARG A 168 22.98 -7.08 -1.48
C ARG A 168 22.51 -5.79 -2.16
N LEU A 169 21.39 -5.25 -1.69
CA LEU A 169 20.95 -3.89 -2.03
C LEU A 169 21.55 -2.90 -1.03
N VAL A 170 21.88 -1.68 -1.48
CA VAL A 170 22.38 -0.61 -0.61
C VAL A 170 21.30 -0.29 0.44
N ALA A 171 21.70 0.01 1.68
CA ALA A 171 20.79 0.03 2.83
C ALA A 171 19.97 1.33 3.01
N ARG A 172 20.08 2.31 2.11
CA ARG A 172 19.47 3.64 2.30
C ARG A 172 18.94 4.22 0.99
N GLY A 173 17.78 4.86 1.08
CA GLY A 173 17.19 5.64 -0.01
C GLY A 173 16.10 4.89 -0.79
N PRO A 174 15.52 5.54 -1.83
CA PRO A 174 14.62 4.87 -2.74
C PRO A 174 15.40 3.86 -3.60
N HIS A 175 14.86 2.65 -3.71
CA HIS A 175 15.35 1.62 -4.61
C HIS A 175 14.30 1.37 -5.68
N GLU A 176 14.64 1.65 -6.92
CA GLU A 176 13.86 1.27 -8.08
C GLU A 176 14.06 -0.23 -8.34
N LEU A 177 12.98 -0.99 -8.23
CA LEU A 177 12.97 -2.44 -8.42
C LEU A 177 12.06 -2.77 -9.60
N THR A 178 12.53 -3.65 -10.48
CA THR A 178 11.81 -4.09 -11.69
C THR A 178 11.58 -5.58 -11.63
N ASP A 179 10.51 -6.07 -12.26
CA ASP A 179 10.15 -7.49 -12.29
C ASP A 179 10.03 -8.10 -10.88
N VAL A 180 9.53 -7.30 -9.93
CA VAL A 180 9.33 -7.75 -8.54
C VAL A 180 8.13 -8.68 -8.49
N ARG A 181 8.34 -9.86 -7.89
CA ARG A 181 7.30 -10.86 -7.66
C ARG A 181 6.87 -10.91 -6.21
N TRP A 182 7.79 -10.66 -5.27
CA TRP A 182 7.44 -10.55 -3.86
C TRP A 182 8.45 -9.72 -3.07
N LEU A 183 7.97 -9.14 -1.97
CA LEU A 183 8.75 -8.57 -0.87
C LEU A 183 8.43 -9.32 0.41
N HIS A 184 9.37 -9.33 1.35
CA HIS A 184 9.17 -9.78 2.72
C HIS A 184 9.83 -8.82 3.68
N HIS A 185 9.11 -8.46 4.74
CA HIS A 185 9.57 -7.59 5.80
C HIS A 185 8.80 -7.89 7.08
N HIS A 186 9.52 -8.11 8.19
CA HIS A 186 8.96 -8.32 9.54
C HIS A 186 7.78 -9.32 9.57
N ASP A 187 8.02 -10.52 9.05
CA ASP A 187 7.04 -11.62 8.94
C ASP A 187 5.81 -11.33 8.08
N VAL A 188 5.83 -10.28 7.26
CA VAL A 188 4.77 -9.99 6.29
C VAL A 188 5.35 -10.06 4.88
N ALA A 189 4.70 -10.83 4.01
CA ALA A 189 5.02 -10.88 2.60
C ALA A 189 4.01 -10.07 1.77
N TYR A 190 4.52 -9.42 0.73
CA TYR A 190 3.74 -8.70 -0.28
C TYR A 190 4.05 -9.34 -1.63
N LEU A 191 3.09 -10.05 -2.22
CA LEU A 191 3.29 -10.79 -3.47
C LEU A 191 2.55 -10.09 -4.59
N MET A 192 3.21 -9.81 -5.70
CA MET A 192 2.56 -9.18 -6.84
C MET A 192 1.83 -10.25 -7.65
N LEU A 193 0.60 -9.97 -8.09
CA LEU A 193 -0.13 -10.91 -8.96
C LEU A 193 0.53 -11.02 -10.34
N ASP A 194 1.12 -9.91 -10.79
CA ASP A 194 1.96 -9.83 -11.99
C ASP A 194 3.32 -9.22 -11.63
N PRO A 195 4.42 -9.61 -12.29
CA PRO A 195 5.71 -8.98 -12.04
C PRO A 195 5.64 -7.46 -12.25
N SER A 196 6.07 -6.71 -11.24
CA SER A 196 5.75 -5.28 -11.14
C SER A 196 6.98 -4.42 -10.88
N GLN A 197 6.88 -3.13 -11.24
CA GLN A 197 7.83 -2.12 -10.83
C GLN A 197 7.46 -1.57 -9.45
N LEU A 198 8.42 -1.56 -8.54
CA LEU A 198 8.24 -1.00 -7.20
C LEU A 198 9.32 0.02 -6.87
N THR A 199 8.94 1.12 -6.24
CA THR A 199 9.85 1.98 -5.49
C THR A 199 9.87 1.51 -4.04
N LEU A 200 10.98 0.97 -3.57
CA LEU A 200 11.16 0.60 -2.17
C LEU A 200 11.92 1.71 -1.42
N LYS A 201 11.24 2.43 -0.53
CA LYS A 201 11.89 3.39 0.37
C LYS A 201 12.17 2.73 1.71
N THR A 202 13.43 2.76 2.15
CA THR A 202 13.82 2.32 3.50
C THR A 202 14.80 3.30 4.14
N GLY A 203 14.65 3.51 5.45
CA GLY A 203 15.62 4.28 6.22
C GLY A 203 15.00 5.26 7.22
N PRO A 204 15.82 6.07 7.89
CA PRO A 204 15.35 7.05 8.86
C PRO A 204 14.54 8.16 8.18
N VAL A 205 13.42 8.52 8.80
CA VAL A 205 12.57 9.67 8.46
C VAL A 205 12.41 10.50 9.72
N THR A 206 12.35 11.82 9.59
CA THR A 206 12.14 12.74 10.69
C THR A 206 11.00 13.69 10.36
N GLY A 207 10.15 13.94 11.35
CA GLY A 207 9.07 14.90 11.29
C GLY A 207 8.77 15.47 12.67
N SER A 208 7.55 15.98 12.84
CA SER A 208 7.11 16.63 14.09
C SER A 208 5.61 16.41 14.24
N TRP A 209 5.18 16.12 15.48
CA TRP A 209 3.76 16.02 15.83
C TRP A 209 3.03 17.34 15.56
N ARG A 210 3.72 18.48 15.76
CA ARG A 210 3.18 19.80 15.43
C ARG A 210 2.78 19.96 13.97
N SER A 211 3.46 19.25 13.06
CA SER A 211 3.18 19.32 11.62
C SER A 211 1.84 18.68 11.23
N ILE A 212 1.25 17.87 12.09
CA ILE A 212 -0.05 17.20 11.89
C ILE A 212 -1.10 17.62 12.92
N ASN A 213 -0.68 18.21 14.04
CA ASN A 213 -1.54 18.76 15.08
C ASN A 213 -0.88 19.99 15.72
N ARG A 214 -1.41 21.21 15.48
CA ARG A 214 -0.78 22.45 15.97
C ARG A 214 -0.70 22.58 17.48
N GLY A 215 -1.53 21.85 18.23
CA GLY A 215 -1.55 21.85 19.69
C GLY A 215 -0.42 21.03 20.33
N LEU A 216 0.30 20.22 19.54
CA LEU A 216 1.36 19.34 20.05
C LEU A 216 2.77 19.98 19.98
N PRO A 217 3.73 19.50 20.78
CA PRO A 217 5.10 20.00 20.77
C PRO A 217 5.77 19.91 19.39
N ASP A 218 6.64 20.87 19.08
CA ASP A 218 7.43 20.90 17.84
C ASP A 218 8.72 20.05 17.90
N GLY A 219 8.77 19.12 18.85
CA GLY A 219 9.92 18.22 19.00
C GLY A 219 10.10 17.35 17.76
N ARG A 220 11.36 17.11 17.38
CA ARG A 220 11.70 16.18 16.31
C ARG A 220 11.29 14.76 16.73
N ALA A 221 10.47 14.12 15.91
CA ALA A 221 10.18 12.69 15.99
C ALA A 221 10.89 12.00 14.83
N SER A 222 11.63 10.93 15.13
CA SER A 222 12.36 10.16 14.12
C SER A 222 12.05 8.69 14.25
N ASP A 223 11.91 8.01 13.12
CA ASP A 223 11.74 6.56 13.04
C ASP A 223 12.38 6.02 11.76
N ARG A 224 12.45 4.72 11.61
CA ARG A 224 12.89 4.06 10.37
C ARG A 224 11.68 3.49 9.68
N VAL A 225 11.49 3.85 8.41
CA VAL A 225 10.29 3.50 7.63
C VAL A 225 10.64 2.43 6.61
N PHE A 226 9.74 1.46 6.45
CA PHE A 226 9.65 0.53 5.33
C PHE A 226 8.43 0.94 4.50
N MET A 227 8.64 1.31 3.23
CA MET A 227 7.57 1.76 2.35
C MET A 227 7.79 1.25 0.92
N PRO A 228 7.26 0.05 0.60
CA PRO A 228 7.16 -0.44 -0.77
C PRO A 228 6.00 0.24 -1.50
N VAL A 229 6.28 0.80 -2.68
CA VAL A 229 5.31 1.53 -3.49
C VAL A 229 5.21 0.87 -4.86
N LEU A 230 4.02 0.41 -5.23
CA LEU A 230 3.69 -0.09 -6.56
C LEU A 230 3.52 1.06 -7.55
N GLU A 231 4.30 1.03 -8.63
CA GLU A 231 4.31 2.05 -9.67
C GLU A 231 3.37 1.65 -10.82
N HIS A 232 2.33 2.45 -11.05
CA HIS A 232 1.39 2.27 -12.17
C HIS A 232 1.76 3.11 -13.40
N GLY A 233 2.84 3.89 -13.33
CA GLY A 233 3.27 4.78 -14.40
C GLY A 233 2.31 5.96 -14.61
N THR A 234 2.30 6.51 -15.82
CA THR A 234 1.47 7.65 -16.21
C THR A 234 0.42 7.22 -17.24
N GLY A 235 -0.66 7.98 -17.38
CA GLY A 235 -1.66 7.76 -18.44
C GLY A 235 -2.32 6.39 -18.40
N ALA A 236 -2.57 5.84 -17.21
CA ALA A 236 -3.24 4.55 -17.06
C ALA A 236 -4.61 4.57 -17.76
N LYS A 237 -4.91 3.51 -18.51
CA LYS A 237 -6.16 3.29 -19.23
C LYS A 237 -6.57 1.83 -19.09
N ASP A 238 -7.71 1.61 -18.44
CA ASP A 238 -8.31 0.30 -18.21
C ASP A 238 -7.32 -0.72 -17.59
N ARG A 239 -6.36 -0.24 -16.78
CA ARG A 239 -5.28 -1.08 -16.25
C ARG A 239 -5.76 -1.86 -15.03
N SER A 240 -5.49 -3.15 -15.00
CA SER A 240 -5.76 -4.00 -13.85
C SER A 240 -4.48 -4.60 -13.29
N THR A 241 -4.40 -4.69 -11.96
CA THR A 241 -3.29 -5.28 -11.23
C THR A 241 -3.74 -5.64 -9.80
N GLY A 242 -2.85 -6.20 -9.01
CA GLY A 242 -3.13 -6.52 -7.62
C GLY A 242 -1.94 -7.12 -6.92
N TYR A 243 -2.10 -7.35 -5.63
CA TYR A 243 -1.08 -7.94 -4.78
C TYR A 243 -1.74 -8.72 -3.64
N VAL A 244 -0.98 -9.63 -3.06
CA VAL A 244 -1.38 -10.43 -1.89
C VAL A 244 -0.54 -9.98 -0.70
N ILE A 245 -1.19 -9.80 0.44
CA ILE A 245 -0.54 -9.65 1.73
C ILE A 245 -0.66 -10.98 2.46
N ALA A 246 0.47 -11.55 2.87
CA ALA A 246 0.53 -12.79 3.64
C ALA A 246 1.30 -12.52 4.95
N PRO A 247 0.61 -12.20 6.06
CA PRO A 247 1.23 -12.08 7.38
C PRO A 247 1.65 -13.44 7.95
N GLY A 248 2.62 -13.43 8.86
CA GLY A 248 3.05 -14.59 9.64
C GLY A 248 3.91 -15.61 8.89
N ILE A 249 4.53 -15.23 7.77
CA ILE A 249 5.35 -16.16 6.97
C ILE A 249 6.79 -15.66 6.81
N ALA A 250 7.73 -16.59 6.66
CA ALA A 250 9.13 -16.32 6.35
C ALA A 250 9.35 -16.03 4.85
N ALA A 251 10.51 -15.44 4.51
CA ALA A 251 10.86 -15.13 3.12
C ALA A 251 10.91 -16.37 2.19
N GLU A 252 11.30 -17.54 2.72
CA GLU A 252 11.27 -18.81 1.99
C GLU A 252 9.84 -19.24 1.64
N GLN A 253 8.90 -19.04 2.57
CA GLN A 253 7.48 -19.32 2.34
C GLN A 253 6.90 -18.32 1.34
N ALA A 254 7.26 -17.04 1.43
CA ALA A 254 6.87 -16.02 0.46
C ALA A 254 7.30 -16.40 -0.96
N ALA A 255 8.53 -16.88 -1.14
CA ALA A 255 9.03 -17.35 -2.43
C ALA A 255 8.24 -18.55 -2.98
N ARG A 256 7.86 -19.50 -2.11
CA ARG A 256 7.02 -20.65 -2.51
C ARG A 256 5.62 -20.20 -2.90
N LEU A 257 4.99 -19.36 -2.07
CA LEU A 257 3.66 -18.83 -2.32
C LEU A 257 3.59 -17.99 -3.61
N ALA A 258 4.63 -17.20 -3.90
CA ALA A 258 4.72 -16.41 -5.13
C ALA A 258 4.92 -17.27 -6.39
N SER A 259 5.41 -18.50 -6.24
CA SER A 259 5.53 -19.45 -7.38
C SER A 259 4.22 -20.15 -7.71
N ARG A 260 3.30 -20.23 -6.74
CA ARG A 260 1.98 -20.86 -6.89
C ARG A 260 1.04 -20.34 -5.82
N LEU A 261 0.15 -19.44 -6.22
CA LEU A 261 -0.92 -18.95 -5.35
C LEU A 261 -1.94 -20.07 -5.09
N PRO A 262 -2.56 -20.14 -3.90
CA PRO A 262 -3.52 -21.18 -3.54
C PRO A 262 -4.94 -20.83 -4.00
N PHE A 263 -5.09 -19.95 -4.98
CA PHE A 263 -6.35 -19.46 -5.53
C PHE A 263 -6.15 -19.09 -7.01
N ASP A 264 -7.26 -18.94 -7.73
CA ASP A 264 -7.27 -18.49 -9.12
C ASP A 264 -7.84 -17.08 -9.21
N LEU A 265 -7.22 -16.19 -9.99
CA LEU A 265 -7.80 -14.88 -10.28
C LEU A 265 -8.81 -15.02 -11.42
N LEU A 266 -10.10 -15.07 -11.10
CA LEU A 266 -11.17 -15.28 -12.08
C LEU A 266 -11.49 -14.02 -12.90
N SER A 267 -11.45 -12.85 -12.25
CA SER A 267 -11.68 -11.56 -12.92
C SER A 267 -11.09 -10.41 -12.12
N ASN A 268 -10.63 -9.38 -12.82
CA ASN A 268 -10.18 -8.11 -12.24
C ASN A 268 -10.37 -6.99 -13.26
N ASP A 269 -11.60 -6.53 -13.45
CA ASP A 269 -11.95 -5.51 -14.43
C ASP A 269 -12.98 -4.50 -13.89
N ALA A 270 -13.50 -3.64 -14.76
CA ALA A 270 -14.45 -2.58 -14.41
C ALA A 270 -15.81 -3.12 -13.91
N ARG A 271 -16.15 -4.37 -14.24
CA ARG A 271 -17.44 -5.02 -14.00
C ARG A 271 -17.37 -6.04 -12.87
N CYS A 272 -16.26 -6.77 -12.74
CA CYS A 272 -16.12 -7.82 -11.75
C CYS A 272 -14.69 -7.92 -11.20
N GLN A 273 -14.58 -8.22 -9.90
CA GLN A 273 -13.34 -8.61 -9.24
C GLN A 273 -13.63 -9.89 -8.45
N ALA A 274 -12.99 -10.99 -8.82
CA ALA A 274 -13.27 -12.31 -8.29
C ALA A 274 -12.00 -13.17 -8.19
N VAL A 275 -11.88 -13.88 -7.07
CA VAL A 275 -10.82 -14.83 -6.71
C VAL A 275 -11.48 -16.10 -6.19
#